data_AF-A0A7C5CYW4-F1
#
_entry.id   AF-A0A7C5CYW4-F1
#
_cell.length_a   1.000
_cell.length_b   1.000
_cell.length_c   1.000
_cell.angle_alpha   90.00
_cell.angle_beta   90.00
_cell.angle_gamma   90.00
#
_symmetry.space_group_name_H-M   'P 1'
#
loop_
_entity.id
_entity.type
_entity.pdbx_description
1 polymer ?
#
loop_
_entity_poly.entity_id
_entity_poly.type
_entity_poly.pdbx_seq_one_letter_code
_entity_poly.pdbx_strand_id
1 'polypeptide(L)'
;MQFRVPLIIAIVLGLAAAILNFVVIGGKIKTIKAERDDWHTKYQTTDAELTQTKSELETTKEKLKTVESEVASLKTERDNAVAEAQAQREQAANISKQLQTARQEINDLQTRLAQWDALGISPDAIRSLQNYAKKLEETNTNLLQQIDHLKYQYYRATNELALYKLADYTPSVPPDVVGRVLAVDPKWGFVVLSVGLDDGVVEQSQLLISRQGKLVAKVRVKSVDKNSCIANVIPEWKFGEIFEGDLVIP
;
A
#
# COMPACT_ATOMS: atom_id res chain seq x y z
N MET A 1 -85.33 -123.08 13.59
CA MET A 1 -83.89 -123.14 13.92
C MET A 1 -83.04 -122.57 12.77
N GLN A 2 -83.33 -121.36 12.27
CA GLN A 2 -82.79 -120.85 10.98
C GLN A 2 -82.08 -119.47 11.02
N PHE A 3 -81.93 -118.83 12.19
CA PHE A 3 -81.31 -117.50 12.30
C PHE A 3 -79.84 -117.49 12.77
N ARG A 4 -79.18 -118.65 12.94
CA ARG A 4 -77.83 -118.71 13.53
C ARG A 4 -76.69 -118.54 12.52
N VAL A 5 -76.83 -119.09 11.31
CA VAL A 5 -75.79 -119.03 10.27
C VAL A 5 -75.61 -117.63 9.65
N PRO A 6 -76.67 -116.90 9.23
CA PRO A 6 -76.49 -115.55 8.68
C PRO A 6 -76.00 -114.53 9.72
N LEU A 7 -76.33 -114.73 11.00
CA LEU A 7 -75.83 -113.90 12.11
C LEU A 7 -74.31 -114.07 12.31
N ILE A 8 -73.81 -115.30 12.26
CA ILE A 8 -72.37 -115.60 12.38
C ILE A 8 -71.59 -115.00 11.21
N ILE A 9 -72.11 -115.11 9.98
CA ILE A 9 -71.48 -114.55 8.78
C ILE A 9 -71.46 -113.01 8.84
N ALA A 10 -72.55 -112.37 9.30
CA ALA A 10 -72.59 -110.92 9.49
C ALA A 10 -71.61 -110.43 10.57
N ILE A 11 -71.43 -111.19 11.66
CA ILE A 11 -70.44 -110.88 12.70
C ILE A 11 -69.01 -111.05 12.18
N VAL A 12 -68.72 -112.11 11.42
CA VAL A 12 -67.39 -112.34 10.83
C VAL A 12 -67.05 -111.29 9.77
N LEU A 13 -68.01 -110.93 8.91
CA LEU A 13 -67.83 -109.84 7.93
C LEU A 13 -67.70 -108.48 8.61
N GLY A 14 -68.46 -108.23 9.68
CA GLY A 14 -68.32 -107.02 10.50
C GLY A 14 -66.96 -106.93 11.21
N LEU A 15 -66.45 -108.05 11.73
CA LEU A 15 -65.11 -108.15 12.33
C LEU A 15 -64.02 -107.98 11.27
N ALA A 16 -64.15 -108.60 10.10
CA ALA A 16 -63.20 -108.45 9.00
C ALA A 16 -63.17 -107.01 8.46
N ALA A 17 -64.34 -106.37 8.32
CA ALA A 17 -64.45 -104.96 7.96
C ALA A 17 -63.87 -104.04 9.04
N ALA A 18 -64.09 -104.34 10.33
CA ALA A 18 -63.50 -103.59 11.43
C ALA A 18 -61.97 -103.73 11.48
N ILE A 19 -61.43 -104.92 11.23
CA ILE A 19 -59.98 -105.18 11.16
C ILE A 19 -59.37 -104.45 9.96
N LEU A 20 -59.98 -104.55 8.76
CA LEU A 20 -59.52 -103.84 7.56
C LEU A 20 -59.54 -102.32 7.76
N ASN A 21 -60.61 -101.78 8.34
CA ASN A 21 -60.72 -100.36 8.61
C ASN A 21 -59.69 -99.91 9.67
N PHE A 22 -59.47 -100.72 10.71
CA PHE A 22 -58.43 -100.47 11.72
C PHE A 22 -57.01 -100.50 11.14
N VAL A 23 -56.72 -101.43 10.22
CA VAL A 23 -55.40 -101.53 9.55
C VAL A 23 -55.16 -100.34 8.61
N VAL A 24 -56.16 -99.94 7.82
CA VAL A 24 -56.05 -98.81 6.90
C VAL A 24 -55.99 -97.47 7.65
N ILE A 25 -56.81 -97.29 8.68
CA ILE A 25 -56.79 -96.09 9.55
C ILE A 25 -55.47 -96.06 10.33
N GLY A 26 -54.98 -97.19 10.84
CA GLY A 26 -53.69 -97.29 11.51
C GLY A 26 -52.51 -96.88 10.61
N GLY A 27 -52.54 -97.27 9.33
CA GLY A 27 -51.58 -96.82 8.31
C GLY A 27 -51.64 -95.31 8.08
N LYS A 28 -52.83 -94.75 7.84
CA LYS A 28 -53.02 -93.30 7.65
C LYS A 28 -52.60 -92.48 8.86
N ILE A 29 -52.91 -92.95 10.08
CA ILE A 29 -52.47 -92.30 11.32
C ILE A 29 -50.95 -92.30 11.44
N LYS A 30 -50.26 -93.38 11.03
CA LYS A 30 -48.79 -93.41 11.01
C LYS A 30 -48.22 -92.42 9.99
N THR A 31 -48.76 -92.36 8.78
CA THR A 31 -48.33 -91.40 7.75
C THR A 31 -48.55 -89.96 8.21
N ILE A 32 -49.72 -89.62 8.74
CA ILE A 32 -50.04 -88.28 9.26
C ILE A 32 -49.12 -87.90 10.42
N LYS A 33 -48.79 -88.85 11.32
CA LYS A 33 -47.83 -88.59 12.40
C LYS A 33 -46.43 -88.29 11.86
N ALA A 34 -45.96 -89.08 10.89
CA ALA A 34 -44.67 -88.89 10.26
C ALA A 34 -44.59 -87.55 9.51
N GLU A 35 -45.63 -87.18 8.75
CA GLU A 35 -45.72 -85.87 8.09
C GLU A 35 -45.76 -84.72 9.09
N ARG A 36 -46.54 -84.85 10.17
CA ARG A 36 -46.59 -83.86 11.25
C ARG A 36 -45.22 -83.70 11.90
N ASP A 37 -44.49 -84.79 12.15
CA ASP A 37 -43.16 -84.76 12.74
C ASP A 37 -42.12 -84.13 11.78
N ASP A 38 -42.19 -84.43 10.49
CA ASP A 38 -41.36 -83.81 9.45
C ASP A 38 -41.64 -82.30 9.32
N TRP A 39 -42.91 -81.90 9.27
CA TRP A 39 -43.30 -80.49 9.26
C TRP A 39 -42.92 -79.75 10.53
N HIS A 40 -43.03 -80.40 11.69
CA HIS A 40 -42.59 -79.83 12.95
C HIS A 40 -41.07 -79.60 12.95
N THR A 41 -40.30 -80.56 12.45
CA THR A 41 -38.85 -80.45 12.31
C THR A 41 -38.47 -79.33 11.34
N LYS A 42 -39.10 -79.27 10.15
CA LYS A 42 -38.88 -78.20 9.17
C LYS A 42 -39.22 -76.82 9.73
N TYR A 43 -40.35 -76.70 10.41
CA TYR A 43 -40.76 -75.45 11.06
C TYR A 43 -39.73 -75.01 12.10
N GLN A 44 -39.28 -75.91 12.98
CA GLN A 44 -38.24 -75.60 13.96
C GLN A 44 -36.93 -75.15 13.30
N THR A 45 -36.49 -75.83 12.23
CA THR A 45 -35.28 -75.44 11.50
C THR A 45 -35.41 -74.07 10.86
N THR A 46 -36.51 -73.80 10.14
CA THR A 46 -36.74 -72.50 9.49
C THR A 46 -36.92 -71.38 10.51
N ASP A 47 -37.55 -71.64 11.65
CA ASP A 47 -37.69 -70.65 12.73
C ASP A 47 -36.32 -70.30 13.35
N ALA A 48 -35.46 -71.31 13.54
CA ALA A 48 -34.08 -71.11 13.98
C ALA A 48 -33.25 -70.31 12.96
N GLU A 49 -33.32 -70.67 11.67
CA GLU A 49 -32.63 -69.96 10.57
C GLU A 49 -33.13 -68.51 10.42
N LEU A 50 -34.44 -68.28 10.52
CA LEU A 50 -35.03 -66.94 10.47
C LEU A 50 -34.57 -66.09 11.65
N THR A 51 -34.50 -66.67 12.84
CA THR A 51 -34.01 -66.00 14.05
C THR A 51 -32.54 -65.63 13.90
N GLN A 52 -31.71 -66.55 13.40
CA GLN A 52 -30.30 -66.28 13.10
C GLN A 52 -30.13 -65.18 12.05
N THR A 53 -30.85 -65.27 10.92
CA THR A 53 -30.78 -64.28 9.84
C THR A 53 -31.19 -62.89 10.31
N LYS A 54 -32.22 -62.78 11.17
CA LYS A 54 -32.61 -61.50 11.78
C LYS A 54 -31.50 -60.94 12.67
N SER A 55 -30.86 -61.78 13.48
CA SER A 55 -29.73 -61.36 14.33
C SER A 55 -28.54 -60.88 13.50
N GLU A 56 -28.20 -61.59 12.42
CA GLU A 56 -27.13 -61.20 11.49
C GLU A 56 -27.47 -59.91 10.74
N LEU A 57 -28.72 -59.72 10.32
CA LEU A 57 -29.18 -58.49 9.68
C LEU A 57 -29.03 -57.28 10.59
N GLU A 58 -29.45 -57.37 11.85
CA GLU A 58 -29.30 -56.28 12.81
C GLU A 58 -27.81 -55.98 13.08
N THR A 59 -26.99 -57.02 13.26
CA THR A 59 -25.53 -56.85 13.39
C THR A 59 -24.91 -56.16 12.17
N THR A 60 -25.39 -56.50 10.97
CA THR A 60 -24.88 -55.92 9.71
C THR A 60 -25.33 -54.46 9.55
N LYS A 61 -26.56 -54.12 9.95
CA LYS A 61 -27.04 -52.73 9.97
C LYS A 61 -26.25 -51.86 10.95
N GLU A 62 -25.94 -52.38 12.14
CA GLU A 62 -25.10 -51.67 13.12
C GLU A 62 -23.70 -51.41 12.55
N LYS A 63 -23.07 -52.44 11.95
CA LYS A 63 -21.77 -52.28 11.27
C LYS A 63 -21.82 -51.27 10.13
N LEU A 64 -22.87 -51.30 9.30
CA LEU A 64 -23.04 -50.35 8.21
C LEU A 64 -23.11 -48.91 8.74
N LYS A 65 -23.91 -48.67 9.78
CA LYS A 65 -24.01 -47.36 10.42
C LYS A 65 -22.67 -46.87 10.98
N THR A 66 -21.89 -47.76 11.60
CA THR A 66 -20.54 -47.44 12.08
C THR A 66 -19.62 -47.06 10.93
N VAL A 67 -19.59 -47.85 9.86
CA VAL A 67 -18.78 -47.58 8.67
C VAL A 67 -19.17 -46.26 8.00
N GLU A 68 -20.46 -45.96 7.88
CA GLU A 68 -20.94 -44.69 7.34
C GLU A 68 -20.44 -43.50 8.19
N SER A 69 -20.45 -43.63 9.52
CA SER A 69 -19.92 -42.61 10.43
C SER A 69 -18.40 -42.46 10.29
N GLU A 70 -17.66 -43.56 10.17
CA GLU A 70 -16.20 -43.53 9.98
C GLU A 70 -15.82 -42.90 8.64
N VAL A 71 -16.53 -43.23 7.55
CA VAL A 71 -16.30 -42.63 6.23
C VAL A 71 -16.56 -41.13 6.27
N ALA A 72 -17.61 -40.67 6.95
CA ALA A 72 -17.88 -39.25 7.13
C ALA A 72 -16.73 -38.56 7.90
N SER A 73 -16.26 -39.15 9.00
CA SER A 73 -15.14 -38.62 9.78
C SER A 73 -13.84 -38.55 8.96
N LEU A 74 -13.50 -39.64 8.28
CA LEU A 74 -12.30 -39.71 7.44
C LEU A 74 -12.35 -38.72 6.27
N LYS A 75 -13.54 -38.45 5.73
CA LYS A 75 -13.72 -37.44 4.68
C LYS A 75 -13.39 -36.05 5.21
N THR A 76 -13.89 -35.69 6.39
CA THR A 76 -13.59 -34.41 7.05
C THR A 76 -12.10 -34.30 7.39
N GLU A 77 -11.48 -35.33 7.94
CA GLU A 77 -10.06 -35.33 8.25
C GLU A 77 -9.19 -35.17 7.00
N ARG A 78 -9.54 -35.85 5.91
CA ARG A 78 -8.88 -35.69 4.61
C ARG A 78 -9.03 -34.27 4.07
N ASP A 79 -10.22 -33.67 4.16
CA ASP A 79 -10.44 -32.30 3.71
C ASP A 79 -9.60 -31.30 4.52
N ASN A 80 -9.52 -31.47 5.85
CA ASN A 80 -8.67 -30.65 6.72
C ASN A 80 -7.17 -30.81 6.39
N ALA A 81 -6.69 -32.05 6.23
CA ALA A 81 -5.30 -32.32 5.89
C ALA A 81 -4.91 -31.73 4.52
N VAL A 82 -5.82 -31.74 3.54
CA VAL A 82 -5.61 -31.10 2.24
C VAL A 82 -5.51 -29.58 2.38
N ALA A 83 -6.38 -28.96 3.18
CA ALA A 83 -6.35 -27.52 3.42
C ALA A 83 -5.06 -27.09 4.14
N GLU A 84 -4.63 -27.83 5.17
CA GLU A 84 -3.37 -27.58 5.87
C GLU A 84 -2.16 -27.73 4.95
N ALA A 85 -2.13 -28.77 4.10
CA ALA A 85 -1.05 -28.97 3.14
C ALA A 85 -0.98 -27.83 2.10
N GLN A 86 -2.12 -27.31 1.65
CA GLN A 86 -2.15 -26.13 0.78
C GLN A 86 -1.61 -24.89 1.49
N ALA A 87 -2.06 -24.62 2.72
CA ALA A 87 -1.57 -23.48 3.51
C ALA A 87 -0.06 -23.54 3.74
N GLN A 88 0.48 -24.72 4.08
CA GLN A 88 1.93 -24.91 4.25
C GLN A 88 2.71 -24.70 2.95
N ARG A 89 2.17 -25.14 1.80
CA ARG A 89 2.80 -24.89 0.50
C ARG A 89 2.87 -23.40 0.16
N GLU A 90 1.79 -22.66 0.44
CA GLU A 90 1.76 -21.21 0.24
C GLU A 90 2.77 -20.49 1.14
N GLN A 91 2.85 -20.87 2.42
CA GLN A 91 3.84 -20.35 3.34
C GLN A 91 5.27 -20.64 2.88
N ALA A 92 5.56 -21.87 2.46
CA ALA A 92 6.88 -22.25 1.95
C ALA A 92 7.26 -21.45 0.69
N ALA A 93 6.31 -21.23 -0.23
CA ALA A 93 6.52 -20.41 -1.41
C ALA A 93 6.82 -18.94 -1.04
N ASN A 94 6.09 -18.38 -0.08
CA ASN A 94 6.33 -17.01 0.39
C ASN A 94 7.70 -16.86 1.07
N ILE A 95 8.07 -17.78 1.96
CA ILE A 95 9.38 -17.78 2.62
C ILE A 95 10.51 -17.90 1.59
N SER A 96 10.36 -18.77 0.59
CA SER A 96 11.34 -18.91 -0.49
C SER A 96 11.54 -17.60 -1.25
N LYS A 97 10.44 -16.89 -1.55
CA LYS A 97 10.49 -15.58 -2.20
C LYS A 97 11.18 -14.53 -1.32
N GLN A 98 10.84 -14.45 -0.04
CA GLN A 98 11.48 -13.53 0.91
C GLN A 98 12.99 -13.80 1.03
N LEU A 99 13.38 -15.07 1.07
CA LEU A 99 14.79 -15.47 1.14
C LEU A 99 15.55 -15.09 -0.14
N GLN A 100 14.93 -15.23 -1.31
CA GLN A 100 15.50 -14.77 -2.58
C GLN A 100 15.70 -13.26 -2.58
N THR A 101 14.69 -12.48 -2.17
CA THR A 101 14.78 -11.01 -2.07
C THR A 101 15.89 -10.60 -1.10
N ALA A 102 15.92 -11.17 0.11
CA ALA A 102 16.94 -10.85 1.11
C ALA A 102 18.37 -11.17 0.61
N ARG A 103 18.55 -12.25 -0.15
CA ARG A 103 19.85 -12.56 -0.78
C ARG A 103 20.24 -11.52 -1.83
N GLN A 104 19.29 -11.05 -2.63
CA GLN A 104 19.55 -9.98 -3.61
C GLN A 104 19.94 -8.67 -2.91
N GLU A 105 19.22 -8.30 -1.85
CA GLU A 105 19.52 -7.12 -1.04
C GLU A 105 20.91 -7.20 -0.40
N ILE A 106 21.30 -8.36 0.15
CA ILE A 106 22.64 -8.56 0.70
C ILE A 106 23.71 -8.38 -0.38
N ASN A 107 23.52 -8.94 -1.57
CA ASN A 107 24.47 -8.80 -2.67
C ASN A 107 24.59 -7.34 -3.15
N ASP A 108 23.47 -6.61 -3.22
CA ASP A 108 23.48 -5.18 -3.55
C ASP A 108 24.20 -4.36 -2.49
N LEU A 109 23.90 -4.60 -1.21
CA LEU A 109 24.57 -3.94 -0.09
C LEU A 109 26.07 -4.23 -0.06
N GLN A 110 26.48 -5.47 -0.32
CA GLN A 110 27.90 -5.83 -0.44
C GLN A 110 28.57 -5.11 -1.60
N THR A 111 27.90 -5.00 -2.75
CA THR A 111 28.42 -4.28 -3.91
C THR A 111 28.60 -2.79 -3.60
N ARG A 112 27.59 -2.18 -2.98
CA ARG A 112 27.64 -0.78 -2.55
C ARG A 112 28.74 -0.57 -1.52
N LEU A 113 28.87 -1.46 -0.53
CA LEU A 113 29.92 -1.38 0.49
C LEU A 113 31.31 -1.51 -0.14
N ALA A 114 31.50 -2.43 -1.09
CA ALA A 114 32.75 -2.54 -1.84
C ALA A 114 33.06 -1.28 -2.67
N GLN A 115 32.05 -0.61 -3.25
CA GLN A 115 32.23 0.68 -3.92
C GLN A 115 32.67 1.77 -2.94
N TRP A 116 32.06 1.84 -1.74
CA TRP A 116 32.48 2.77 -0.69
C TRP A 116 33.91 2.49 -0.20
N ASP A 117 34.25 1.22 0.03
CA ASP A 117 35.59 0.81 0.43
C ASP A 117 36.63 1.10 -0.65
N ALA A 118 36.29 0.90 -1.94
CA ALA A 118 37.17 1.18 -3.07
C ALA A 118 37.48 2.68 -3.23
N LEU A 119 36.58 3.57 -2.79
CA LEU A 119 36.88 5.00 -2.74
C LEU A 119 37.94 5.31 -1.66
N GLY A 120 38.14 4.44 -0.68
CA GLY A 120 39.12 4.63 0.40
C GLY A 120 38.82 5.83 1.30
N ILE A 121 37.61 6.39 1.20
CA ILE A 121 37.19 7.56 1.98
C ILE A 121 36.47 7.06 3.23
N SER A 122 37.02 7.34 4.41
CA SER A 122 36.36 6.97 5.66
C SER A 122 35.07 7.78 5.87
N PRO A 123 34.07 7.26 6.60
CA PRO A 123 32.89 8.03 6.99
C PRO A 123 33.25 9.34 7.73
N ASP A 124 34.33 9.32 8.52
CA ASP A 124 34.87 10.50 9.17
C ASP A 124 35.42 11.53 8.17
N ALA A 125 36.09 11.09 7.11
CA ALA A 125 36.54 11.96 6.04
C ALA A 125 35.35 12.62 5.31
N ILE A 126 34.26 11.91 5.04
CA ILE A 126 33.03 12.47 4.45
C ILE A 126 32.44 13.55 5.36
N ARG A 127 32.32 13.26 6.66
CA ARG A 127 31.81 14.21 7.65
C ARG A 127 32.70 15.46 7.76
N SER A 128 34.02 15.27 7.71
CA SER A 128 34.97 16.39 7.69
C SER A 128 34.82 17.24 6.43
N LEU A 129 34.60 16.60 5.27
CA LEU A 129 34.40 17.27 3.98
C LEU A 129 33.09 18.06 3.96
N GLN A 130 32.01 17.52 4.53
CA GLN A 130 30.75 18.23 4.70
C GLN A 130 30.91 19.49 5.58
N ASN A 131 31.58 19.36 6.72
CA ASN A 131 31.87 20.51 7.59
C ASN A 131 32.74 21.56 6.89
N TYR A 132 33.73 21.11 6.12
CA TYR A 132 34.58 22.01 5.34
C TYR A 132 33.78 22.73 4.25
N ALA A 133 32.92 22.00 3.52
CA ALA A 133 32.06 22.58 2.49
C ALA A 133 31.11 23.63 3.08
N LYS A 134 30.48 23.34 4.22
CA LYS A 134 29.63 24.30 4.93
C LYS A 134 30.40 25.55 5.36
N LYS A 135 31.59 25.38 5.93
CA LYS A 135 32.44 26.51 6.32
C LYS A 135 32.86 27.35 5.11
N LEU A 136 33.13 26.70 3.97
CA LEU A 136 33.47 27.38 2.73
C LEU A 136 32.29 28.19 2.18
N GLU A 137 31.07 27.65 2.25
CA GLU A 137 29.83 28.35 1.87
C GLU A 137 29.56 29.59 2.75
N GLU A 138 29.70 29.45 4.07
CA GLU A 138 29.60 30.56 5.02
C GLU A 138 30.66 31.63 4.71
N THR A 139 31.90 31.22 4.45
CA THR A 139 33.00 32.12 4.10
C THR A 139 32.73 32.85 2.79
N ASN A 140 32.28 32.14 1.75
CA ASN A 140 31.93 32.75 0.47
C ASN A 140 30.80 33.78 0.61
N THR A 141 29.76 33.45 1.38
CA THR A 141 28.66 34.39 1.66
C THR A 141 29.17 35.65 2.35
N ASN A 142 30.04 35.49 3.35
CA ASN A 142 30.63 36.61 4.05
C ASN A 142 31.56 37.46 3.15
N LEU A 143 32.37 36.81 2.31
CA LEU A 143 33.23 37.51 1.35
C LEU A 143 32.42 38.30 0.32
N LEU A 144 31.32 37.74 -0.20
CA LEU A 144 30.42 38.46 -1.09
C LEU A 144 29.82 39.70 -0.43
N GLN A 145 29.38 39.59 0.83
CA GLN A 145 28.91 40.75 1.59
C GLN A 145 30.00 41.81 1.80
N GLN A 146 31.24 41.38 2.06
CA GLN A 146 32.37 42.31 2.16
C GLN A 146 32.66 43.00 0.82
N ILE A 147 32.60 42.28 -0.29
CA ILE A 147 32.76 42.83 -1.64
C ILE A 147 31.69 43.91 -1.90
N ASP A 148 30.42 43.65 -1.57
CA ASP A 148 29.34 44.63 -1.72
C ASP A 148 29.62 45.90 -0.89
N HIS A 149 30.05 45.74 0.35
CA HIS A 149 30.37 46.86 1.24
C HIS A 149 31.60 47.65 0.76
N LEU A 150 32.66 46.99 0.32
CA LEU A 150 33.84 47.66 -0.23
C LEU A 150 33.51 48.38 -1.54
N LYS A 151 32.66 47.80 -2.38
CA LYS A 151 32.14 48.43 -3.61
C LYS A 151 31.39 49.72 -3.28
N TYR A 152 30.54 49.72 -2.24
CA TYR A 152 29.88 50.94 -1.75
C TYR A 152 30.89 52.03 -1.35
N GLN A 153 31.85 51.68 -0.50
CA GLN A 153 32.84 52.63 -0.01
C GLN A 153 33.69 53.19 -1.15
N TYR A 154 34.07 52.33 -2.10
CA TYR A 154 34.83 52.74 -3.28
C TYR A 154 34.07 53.78 -4.10
N TYR A 155 32.83 53.51 -4.52
CA TYR A 155 32.07 54.45 -5.34
C TYR A 155 31.85 55.78 -4.63
N ARG A 156 31.49 55.74 -3.34
CA ARG A 156 31.31 56.95 -2.55
C ARG A 156 32.60 57.78 -2.51
N ALA A 157 33.72 57.18 -2.14
CA ALA A 157 35.00 57.88 -2.07
C ALA A 157 35.44 58.45 -3.44
N THR A 158 35.24 57.71 -4.53
CA THR A 158 35.58 58.18 -5.88
C THR A 158 34.71 59.37 -6.31
N ASN A 159 33.41 59.35 -6.00
CA ASN A 159 32.50 60.43 -6.36
C ASN A 159 32.76 61.68 -5.51
N GLU A 160 32.98 61.51 -4.21
CA GLU A 160 33.37 62.61 -3.32
C GLU A 160 34.64 63.29 -3.86
N LEU A 161 35.67 62.51 -4.22
CA LEU A 161 36.91 63.06 -4.78
C LEU A 161 36.70 63.78 -6.12
N ALA A 162 35.86 63.24 -7.00
CA ALA A 162 35.59 63.82 -8.31
C ALA A 162 34.82 65.14 -8.21
N LEU A 163 33.83 65.23 -7.30
CA LEU A 163 33.07 66.45 -7.03
C LEU A 163 33.98 67.60 -6.55
N TYR A 164 35.03 67.32 -5.79
CA TYR A 164 35.99 68.35 -5.36
C TYR A 164 36.96 68.80 -6.47
N LYS A 165 37.27 67.92 -7.44
CA LYS A 165 38.30 68.18 -8.45
C LYS A 165 37.77 68.75 -9.76
N LEU A 166 36.48 68.54 -10.06
CA LEU A 166 35.88 68.86 -11.36
C LEU A 166 34.65 69.75 -11.13
N ALA A 167 34.67 70.96 -11.67
CA ALA A 167 33.62 71.97 -11.46
C ALA A 167 32.22 71.54 -11.98
N ASP A 168 32.17 70.68 -13.01
CA ASP A 168 30.92 70.26 -13.67
C ASP A 168 30.73 68.73 -13.71
N TYR A 169 31.29 67.99 -12.73
CA TYR A 169 31.15 66.54 -12.70
C TYR A 169 29.77 66.10 -12.24
N THR A 170 29.08 65.34 -13.10
CA THR A 170 27.88 64.58 -12.73
C THR A 170 28.23 63.09 -12.79
N PRO A 171 28.08 62.33 -11.69
CA PRO A 171 28.30 60.89 -11.72
C PRO A 171 27.40 60.21 -12.76
N SER A 172 27.99 59.33 -13.56
CA SER A 172 27.26 58.59 -14.59
C SER A 172 26.59 57.38 -13.98
N VAL A 173 25.32 57.19 -14.29
CA VAL A 173 24.55 55.98 -13.94
C VAL A 173 24.66 54.97 -15.09
N PRO A 174 24.76 53.66 -14.83
CA PRO A 174 24.77 52.64 -15.88
C PRO A 174 23.52 52.72 -16.79
N PRO A 175 23.66 52.54 -18.12
CA PRO A 175 22.55 52.74 -19.07
C PRO A 175 21.43 51.70 -18.98
N ASP A 176 21.67 50.58 -18.29
CA ASP A 176 20.75 49.47 -18.06
C ASP A 176 19.89 49.65 -16.80
N VAL A 177 20.11 50.72 -16.02
CA VAL A 177 19.29 51.02 -14.84
C VAL A 177 17.87 51.34 -15.26
N VAL A 178 16.92 50.56 -14.75
CA VAL A 178 15.49 50.80 -14.94
C VAL A 178 14.78 50.67 -13.60
N GLY A 179 14.22 51.78 -13.14
CA GLY A 179 13.51 51.88 -11.87
C GLY A 179 12.10 52.38 -12.00
N ARG A 180 11.44 52.54 -10.85
CA ARG A 180 10.16 53.22 -10.72
C ARG A 180 10.16 54.19 -9.55
N VAL A 181 9.30 55.19 -9.64
CA VAL A 181 8.98 56.05 -8.50
C VAL A 181 8.16 55.24 -7.49
N LEU A 182 8.68 55.08 -6.28
CA LEU A 182 8.03 54.36 -5.17
C LEU A 182 7.13 55.27 -4.35
N ALA A 183 7.54 56.53 -4.16
CA ALA A 183 6.79 57.52 -3.41
C ALA A 183 7.18 58.94 -3.86
N VAL A 184 6.26 59.89 -3.72
CA VAL A 184 6.46 61.31 -4.04
C VAL A 184 6.01 62.15 -2.87
N ASP A 185 6.83 63.13 -2.46
CA ASP A 185 6.42 64.20 -1.56
C ASP A 185 6.35 65.53 -2.33
N PRO A 186 5.15 65.96 -2.77
CA PRO A 186 4.99 67.20 -3.53
C PRO A 186 5.31 68.46 -2.73
N LYS A 187 5.23 68.41 -1.39
CA LYS A 187 5.43 69.57 -0.51
C LYS A 187 6.92 69.93 -0.40
N TRP A 188 7.78 68.92 -0.36
CA TRP A 188 9.23 69.09 -0.25
C TRP A 188 9.98 68.87 -1.56
N GLY A 189 9.32 68.33 -2.59
CA GLY A 189 9.88 68.15 -3.92
C GLY A 189 10.91 67.02 -4.02
N PHE A 190 10.82 66.02 -3.14
CA PHE A 190 11.63 64.81 -3.23
C PHE A 190 10.80 63.60 -3.66
N VAL A 191 11.48 62.64 -4.27
CA VAL A 191 10.92 61.38 -4.73
C VAL A 191 11.79 60.23 -4.25
N VAL A 192 11.15 59.10 -3.95
CA VAL A 192 11.82 57.85 -3.62
C VAL A 192 11.79 56.96 -4.85
N LEU A 193 12.94 56.46 -5.28
CA LEU A 193 13.09 55.65 -6.49
C LEU A 193 13.49 54.22 -6.12
N SER A 194 13.04 53.24 -6.90
CA SER A 194 13.33 51.81 -6.74
C SER A 194 14.70 51.40 -7.31
N VAL A 195 15.61 52.35 -7.43
CA VAL A 195 16.98 52.14 -7.89
C VAL A 195 17.94 52.70 -6.87
N GLY A 196 18.99 51.97 -6.58
CA GLY A 196 19.96 52.29 -5.55
C GLY A 196 21.37 51.96 -5.96
N LEU A 197 22.21 51.75 -4.96
CA LEU A 197 23.61 51.46 -5.18
C LEU A 197 23.85 50.16 -5.94
N ASP A 198 23.05 49.11 -5.69
CA ASP A 198 23.19 47.83 -6.37
C ASP A 198 23.00 47.97 -7.89
N ASP A 199 22.17 48.95 -8.30
CA ASP A 199 21.94 49.33 -9.70
C ASP A 199 23.03 50.29 -10.22
N GLY A 200 23.99 50.69 -9.39
CA GLY A 200 25.07 51.63 -9.76
C GLY A 200 24.67 53.10 -9.67
N VAL A 201 23.55 53.43 -9.00
CA VAL A 201 23.17 54.81 -8.70
C VAL A 201 24.02 55.33 -7.54
N VAL A 202 24.51 56.56 -7.65
CA VAL A 202 25.33 57.20 -6.62
C VAL A 202 24.83 58.61 -6.31
N GLU A 203 25.20 59.18 -5.17
CA GLU A 203 24.82 60.55 -4.82
C GLU A 203 25.25 61.57 -5.89
N GLN A 204 24.46 62.62 -6.08
CA GLN A 204 24.60 63.63 -7.15
C GLN A 204 24.35 63.13 -8.58
N SER A 205 24.12 61.82 -8.79
CA SER A 205 23.64 61.31 -10.07
C SER A 205 22.35 61.99 -10.48
N GLN A 206 22.15 62.10 -11.78
CA GLN A 206 20.91 62.63 -12.34
C GLN A 206 20.16 61.47 -13.01
N LEU A 207 18.84 61.45 -12.82
CA LEU A 207 17.95 60.45 -13.39
C LEU A 207 16.76 61.16 -14.04
N LEU A 208 16.20 60.52 -15.05
CA LEU A 208 15.03 60.99 -15.78
C LEU A 208 13.80 60.17 -15.38
N ILE A 209 12.70 60.88 -15.13
CA ILE A 209 11.40 60.29 -14.84
C ILE A 209 10.53 60.39 -16.10
N SER A 210 10.01 59.27 -16.56
CA SER A 210 9.17 59.16 -17.75
C SER A 210 7.83 58.48 -17.47
N ARG A 211 6.76 58.97 -18.11
CA ARG A 211 5.44 58.35 -18.15
C ARG A 211 5.03 58.13 -19.59
N GLN A 212 4.76 56.89 -19.97
CA GLN A 212 4.33 56.51 -21.33
C GLN A 212 5.29 57.02 -22.42
N GLY A 213 6.59 56.99 -22.18
CA GLY A 213 7.63 57.42 -23.12
C GLY A 213 7.80 58.94 -23.24
N LYS A 214 7.09 59.74 -22.44
CA LYS A 214 7.30 61.19 -22.34
C LYS A 214 8.09 61.54 -21.09
N LEU A 215 9.00 62.52 -21.19
CA LEU A 215 9.76 63.01 -20.05
C LEU A 215 8.84 63.84 -19.13
N VAL A 216 8.79 63.48 -17.86
CA VAL A 216 7.96 64.13 -16.82
C VAL A 216 8.83 65.06 -15.98
N ALA A 217 9.98 64.58 -15.53
CA ALA A 217 10.90 65.37 -14.72
C ALA A 217 12.34 64.87 -14.81
N LYS A 218 13.30 65.73 -14.48
CA LYS A 218 14.67 65.34 -14.13
C LYS A 218 14.89 65.47 -12.63
N VAL A 219 15.55 64.48 -12.04
CA VAL A 219 15.82 64.44 -10.60
C VAL A 219 17.31 64.29 -10.32
N ARG A 220 17.76 64.82 -9.19
CA ARG A 220 19.13 64.67 -8.71
C ARG A 220 19.13 63.89 -7.40
N VAL A 221 19.88 62.80 -7.39
CA VAL A 221 20.00 61.91 -6.24
C VAL A 221 20.69 62.62 -5.09
N LYS A 222 20.05 62.62 -3.92
CA LYS A 222 20.57 63.27 -2.70
C LYS A 222 21.11 62.28 -1.68
N SER A 223 20.48 61.11 -1.57
CA SER A 223 20.89 60.01 -0.69
C SER A 223 20.61 58.69 -1.40
N VAL A 224 21.49 57.70 -1.22
CA VAL A 224 21.36 56.38 -1.84
C VAL A 224 21.44 55.30 -0.77
N ASP A 225 20.46 54.41 -0.79
CA ASP A 225 20.46 53.14 -0.05
C ASP A 225 20.76 51.97 -1.02
N LYS A 226 20.80 50.74 -0.51
CA LYS A 226 21.19 49.56 -1.29
C LYS A 226 20.33 49.37 -2.56
N ASN A 227 19.00 49.42 -2.43
CA ASN A 227 18.05 49.12 -3.51
C ASN A 227 17.10 50.31 -3.82
N SER A 228 17.35 51.46 -3.22
CA SER A 228 16.50 52.64 -3.37
C SER A 228 17.30 53.91 -3.20
N CYS A 229 16.78 55.02 -3.70
CA CYS A 229 17.40 56.32 -3.48
C CYS A 229 16.36 57.42 -3.30
N ILE A 230 16.78 58.50 -2.65
CA ILE A 230 16.00 59.73 -2.50
C ILE A 230 16.59 60.75 -3.44
N ALA A 231 15.76 61.29 -4.33
CA ALA A 231 16.16 62.29 -5.30
C ALA A 231 15.30 63.55 -5.19
N ASN A 232 15.92 64.70 -5.36
CA ASN A 232 15.23 65.99 -5.42
C ASN A 232 14.88 66.31 -6.87
N VAL A 233 13.67 66.81 -7.10
CA VAL A 233 13.24 67.25 -8.43
C VAL A 233 13.97 68.53 -8.80
N ILE A 234 14.55 68.58 -10.01
CA ILE A 234 15.19 69.78 -10.54
C ILE A 234 14.08 70.70 -11.06
N PRO A 235 13.83 71.88 -10.45
CA PRO A 235 12.67 72.71 -10.79
C PRO A 235 12.63 73.16 -12.24
N GLU A 236 13.79 73.46 -12.82
CA GLU A 236 13.95 73.87 -14.23
C GLU A 236 13.59 72.76 -15.24
N TRP A 237 13.54 71.51 -14.78
CA TRP A 237 13.28 70.32 -15.58
C TRP A 237 12.04 69.57 -15.12
N LYS A 238 11.06 70.26 -14.53
CA LYS A 238 9.76 69.69 -14.15
C LYS A 238 8.71 70.06 -15.20
N PHE A 239 8.36 69.10 -16.05
CA PHE A 239 7.40 69.29 -17.15
C PHE A 239 5.98 68.78 -16.81
N GLY A 240 5.84 67.98 -15.75
CA GLY A 240 4.57 67.47 -15.27
C GLY A 240 4.59 67.04 -13.80
N GLU A 241 3.43 66.63 -13.29
CA GLU A 241 3.32 66.03 -11.97
C GLU A 241 3.84 64.58 -11.99
N ILE A 242 4.69 64.25 -11.02
CA ILE A 242 5.28 62.92 -10.85
C ILE A 242 4.30 62.08 -10.01
N PHE A 243 4.07 60.84 -10.43
CA PHE A 243 3.24 59.88 -9.70
C PHE A 243 4.01 58.61 -9.40
N GLU A 244 3.55 57.88 -8.39
CA GLU A 244 4.03 56.54 -8.10
C GLU A 244 3.84 55.62 -9.32
N GLY A 245 4.84 54.80 -9.59
CA GLY A 245 4.88 53.90 -10.74
C GLY A 245 5.46 54.51 -12.03
N ASP A 246 5.74 55.81 -12.06
CA ASP A 246 6.47 56.44 -13.18
C ASP A 246 7.84 55.78 -13.38
N LEU A 247 8.27 55.65 -14.63
CA LEU A 247 9.51 54.98 -15.02
C LEU A 247 10.71 55.87 -14.70
N VAL A 248 11.78 55.29 -14.16
CA VAL A 248 13.04 55.96 -13.88
C VAL A 248 14.12 55.36 -14.76
N ILE A 249 14.85 56.20 -15.48
CA ILE A 249 15.97 55.82 -16.34
C ILE A 249 17.14 56.83 -16.14
N PRO A 250 18.38 56.47 -16.51
CA PRO A 250 19.53 57.37 -16.52
C PRO A 250 19.29 58.69 -17.27
#